data_AF-A0A1C6HJE0-F1
#
_entry.id   AF-A0A1C6HJE0-F1
#
_cell.length_a   1.000
_cell.length_b   1.000
_cell.length_c   1.000
_cell.angle_alpha   90.00
_cell.angle_beta   90.00
_cell.angle_gamma   90.00
#
_symmetry.space_group_name_H-M   'P 1'
#
loop_
_entity.id
_entity.type
_entity.pdbx_description
1 polymer ?
#
loop_
_entity_poly.entity_id
_entity_poly.type
_entity_poly.pdbx_seq_one_letter_code
_entity_poly.pdbx_strand_id
1 'polypeptide(L)'
;MKKINRLSKIMKNTFKFICLLVFICNLVICCSVSAKATTTGGSSNGNSSSVVSDTDNNTGNILGVNISTDGEGGLSGALQIVLVLTVIALCPSILIMLTSFTRIIIVLHFTRAALNTQTAPPNQVLVGLALFLTFFIMSPVFNQVYTDAIKPLNEGTITQEEAYKAGIKPLRTFMLNQVKDKDLDAMASIAGIDNISSKDDIPLTVLIPSFILSELRIAFWIGFLIYIPFIVIDMVVASTLMSMGMMMLPPTTISLPFKILLFVLADGWNLIIVNLMKTFVT
;
A
#
# COMPACT_ATOMS: atom_id res chain seq x y z
N MET A 1 -38.24 -8.56 10.36
CA MET A 1 -37.69 -9.00 9.05
C MET A 1 -37.61 -7.93 7.95
N LYS A 2 -38.55 -6.97 7.80
CA LYS A 2 -38.58 -6.01 6.67
C LYS A 2 -37.42 -4.97 6.63
N LYS A 3 -36.80 -4.64 7.77
CA LYS A 3 -35.74 -3.61 7.90
C LYS A 3 -34.36 -4.09 7.43
N ILE A 4 -34.04 -5.38 7.62
CA ILE A 4 -32.76 -6.01 7.24
C ILE A 4 -32.61 -6.10 5.71
N ASN A 5 -33.70 -6.43 4.99
CA ASN A 5 -33.67 -6.47 3.51
C ASN A 5 -33.49 -5.08 2.87
N ARG A 6 -33.94 -3.99 3.51
CA ARG A 6 -33.68 -2.63 3.01
C ARG A 6 -32.23 -2.21 3.21
N LEU A 7 -31.61 -2.58 4.34
CA LEU A 7 -30.19 -2.28 4.61
C LEU A 7 -29.25 -3.05 3.66
N SER A 8 -29.51 -4.33 3.40
CA SER A 8 -28.75 -5.12 2.42
C SER A 8 -28.84 -4.55 1.00
N LYS A 9 -30.03 -4.06 0.61
CA LYS A 9 -30.24 -3.45 -0.72
C LYS A 9 -29.52 -2.11 -0.85
N ILE A 10 -29.52 -1.29 0.21
CA ILE A 10 -28.77 -0.03 0.27
C ILE A 10 -27.26 -0.31 0.21
N MET A 11 -26.76 -1.28 0.98
CA MET A 11 -25.33 -1.62 1.02
C MET A 11 -24.82 -2.18 -0.32
N LYS A 12 -25.64 -2.97 -1.02
CA LYS A 12 -25.33 -3.45 -2.39
C LYS A 12 -25.36 -2.33 -3.42
N ASN A 13 -26.30 -1.38 -3.32
CA ASN A 13 -26.33 -0.23 -4.22
C ASN A 13 -25.18 0.75 -3.96
N THR A 14 -24.79 0.98 -2.70
CA THR A 14 -23.64 1.82 -2.37
C THR A 14 -22.32 1.16 -2.79
N PHE A 15 -22.18 -0.16 -2.65
CA PHE A 15 -21.00 -0.89 -3.13
C PHE A 15 -20.90 -0.85 -4.66
N LYS A 16 -22.01 -1.02 -5.39
CA LYS A 16 -22.05 -0.86 -6.85
C LYS A 16 -21.65 0.57 -7.27
N PHE A 17 -22.08 1.59 -6.54
CA PHE A 17 -21.75 2.99 -6.84
C PHE A 17 -20.29 3.31 -6.56
N ILE A 18 -19.72 2.79 -5.46
CA ILE A 18 -18.29 2.91 -5.14
C ILE A 18 -17.44 2.20 -6.18
N CYS A 19 -17.85 1.01 -6.63
CA CYS A 19 -17.10 0.23 -7.61
C CYS A 19 -17.14 0.91 -8.99
N LEU A 20 -18.29 1.48 -9.38
CA LEU A 20 -18.42 2.29 -10.60
C LEU A 20 -17.58 3.57 -10.53
N LEU A 21 -17.54 4.25 -9.38
CA LEU A 21 -16.78 5.48 -9.18
C LEU A 21 -15.26 5.22 -9.22
N VAL A 22 -14.81 4.12 -8.62
CA VAL A 22 -13.40 3.68 -8.70
C VAL A 22 -13.02 3.28 -10.12
N PHE A 23 -13.91 2.64 -10.87
CA PHE A 23 -13.68 2.29 -12.27
C PHE A 23 -13.59 3.53 -13.17
N ILE A 24 -14.47 4.50 -12.97
CA ILE A 24 -14.44 5.79 -13.69
C ILE A 24 -13.17 6.58 -13.32
N CYS A 25 -12.76 6.60 -12.05
CA CYS A 25 -11.50 7.26 -11.64
C CYS A 25 -10.27 6.62 -12.31
N ASN A 26 -10.21 5.29 -12.38
CA ASN A 26 -9.13 4.59 -13.08
C ASN A 26 -9.16 4.83 -14.61
N LEU A 27 -10.35 4.90 -15.20
CA LEU A 27 -10.52 5.22 -16.62
C LEU A 27 -10.08 6.65 -16.96
N VAL A 28 -10.38 7.63 -16.09
CA VAL A 28 -9.96 9.03 -16.25
C VAL A 28 -8.44 9.18 -16.10
N ILE A 29 -7.82 8.46 -15.16
CA ILE A 29 -6.36 8.43 -14.99
C ILE A 29 -5.68 7.82 -16.23
N CYS A 30 -6.29 6.83 -16.88
CA CYS A 30 -5.76 6.20 -18.09
C CYS A 30 -5.85 7.12 -19.34
N CYS A 31 -6.80 8.06 -19.38
CA CYS A 31 -7.00 8.95 -20.53
C CYS A 31 -5.97 10.10 -20.62
N SER A 32 -5.18 10.34 -19.57
CA SER A 32 -4.14 11.38 -19.57
C SER A 32 -2.78 10.91 -20.09
N VAL A 33 -2.60 9.60 -20.35
CA VAL A 33 -1.43 9.09 -21.07
C VAL A 33 -1.67 9.24 -22.57
N SER A 34 -1.28 10.40 -23.12
CA SER A 34 -1.20 10.61 -24.55
C SER A 34 -0.07 9.75 -25.13
N ALA A 35 -0.44 8.79 -25.96
CA ALA A 35 0.48 7.96 -26.74
C ALA A 35 1.37 8.83 -27.64
N LYS A 36 2.69 8.57 -27.64
CA LYS A 36 3.62 9.05 -28.65
C LYS A 36 3.93 7.88 -29.58
N ALA A 37 3.33 7.88 -30.77
CA ALA A 37 3.60 6.90 -31.82
C ALA A 37 4.88 7.30 -32.57
N THR A 38 5.85 6.39 -32.67
CA THR A 38 6.97 6.50 -33.62
C THR A 38 6.73 5.50 -34.75
N THR A 39 6.42 6.03 -35.93
CA THR A 39 6.37 5.33 -37.21
C THR A 39 7.78 5.14 -37.74
N THR A 40 8.19 3.90 -37.99
CA THR A 40 9.37 3.58 -38.82
C THR A 40 8.89 3.02 -40.15
N GLY A 41 9.16 3.72 -41.24
CA GLY A 41 9.00 3.23 -42.60
C GLY A 41 10.35 3.23 -43.32
N GLY A 42 10.68 2.14 -44.03
CA GLY A 42 11.84 2.09 -44.93
C GLY A 42 12.43 0.71 -45.25
N SER A 43 11.85 0.04 -46.26
CA SER A 43 12.47 -0.74 -47.35
C SER A 43 13.30 -2.03 -47.15
N SER A 44 12.91 -3.03 -47.97
CA SER A 44 13.71 -3.95 -48.81
C SER A 44 13.86 -5.45 -48.43
N ASN A 45 13.26 -6.27 -49.31
CA ASN A 45 13.70 -7.53 -49.93
C ASN A 45 14.36 -8.68 -49.13
N GLY A 46 13.80 -9.89 -49.31
CA GLY A 46 14.60 -11.13 -49.39
C GLY A 46 13.95 -12.40 -48.84
N ASN A 47 13.41 -13.22 -49.74
CA ASN A 47 13.19 -14.68 -49.66
C ASN A 47 12.62 -15.32 -48.38
N SER A 48 11.36 -15.74 -48.46
CA SER A 48 10.81 -16.85 -47.66
C SER A 48 10.50 -18.02 -48.59
N SER A 49 11.33 -19.07 -48.51
CA SER A 49 11.01 -20.40 -49.01
C SER A 49 10.26 -21.18 -47.93
N SER A 50 9.05 -21.62 -48.27
CA SER A 50 8.33 -22.82 -47.82
C SER A 50 8.44 -23.26 -46.35
N VAL A 51 7.31 -23.38 -45.65
CA VAL A 51 6.62 -24.66 -45.41
C VAL A 51 5.20 -24.37 -44.89
N VAL A 52 4.30 -25.25 -45.29
CA VAL A 52 2.84 -25.28 -45.19
C VAL A 52 2.37 -25.75 -43.80
N SER A 53 1.23 -25.19 -43.37
CA SER A 53 0.20 -25.68 -42.45
C SER A 53 0.58 -26.41 -41.16
N ASP A 54 0.15 -25.87 -40.03
CA ASP A 54 -0.99 -26.48 -39.33
C ASP A 54 -1.70 -25.51 -38.38
N THR A 55 -2.99 -25.80 -38.21
CA THR A 55 -3.97 -25.06 -37.43
C THR A 55 -3.62 -25.11 -35.94
N ASP A 56 -3.46 -23.95 -35.28
CA ASP A 56 -3.84 -23.86 -33.86
C ASP A 56 -4.12 -22.41 -33.42
N ASN A 57 -5.27 -22.25 -32.78
CA ASN A 57 -5.76 -21.00 -32.19
C ASN A 57 -4.84 -20.59 -31.03
N ASN A 58 -3.77 -19.85 -31.32
CA ASN A 58 -2.89 -19.30 -30.29
C ASN A 58 -2.74 -17.78 -30.46
N THR A 59 -3.85 -17.06 -30.28
CA THR A 59 -3.84 -15.62 -30.04
C THR A 59 -4.55 -15.37 -28.71
N GLY A 60 -3.78 -15.41 -27.61
CA GLY A 60 -4.33 -15.04 -26.30
C GLY A 60 -3.52 -15.45 -25.07
N ASN A 61 -2.41 -16.17 -25.20
CA ASN A 61 -1.69 -16.68 -24.03
C ASN A 61 -0.51 -15.78 -23.64
N ILE A 62 -0.80 -14.72 -22.86
CA ILE A 62 0.20 -13.83 -22.24
C ILE A 62 0.26 -14.05 -20.71
N LEU A 63 -0.70 -14.79 -20.15
CA LEU A 63 -0.74 -15.22 -18.74
C LEU A 63 -1.35 -16.63 -18.75
N GLY A 64 -0.63 -17.63 -18.24
CA GLY A 64 -1.00 -19.06 -18.28
C GLY A 64 -2.23 -19.43 -17.45
N VAL A 65 -3.38 -18.84 -17.77
CA VAL A 65 -4.70 -19.16 -17.22
C VAL A 65 -5.45 -19.93 -18.32
N ASN A 66 -5.48 -21.25 -18.22
CA ASN A 66 -6.28 -22.08 -19.13
C ASN A 66 -7.75 -22.00 -18.68
N ILE A 67 -8.59 -21.34 -19.48
CA ILE A 67 -10.01 -21.14 -19.20
C ILE A 67 -10.79 -22.07 -20.12
N SER A 68 -11.11 -23.27 -19.63
CA SER A 68 -12.04 -24.18 -20.30
C SER A 68 -13.47 -23.87 -19.82
N THR A 69 -14.24 -23.16 -20.64
CA THR A 69 -15.69 -22.97 -20.43
C THR A 69 -16.44 -24.14 -21.07
N ASP A 70 -16.66 -25.20 -20.29
CA ASP A 70 -17.69 -26.20 -20.56
C ASP A 70 -18.78 -26.08 -19.49
N GLY A 71 -19.97 -25.59 -19.88
CA GLY A 71 -21.17 -25.64 -19.04
C GLY A 71 -22.01 -24.36 -19.02
N GLU A 72 -23.31 -24.55 -19.27
CA GLU A 72 -24.48 -23.65 -19.37
C GLU A 72 -24.77 -22.73 -18.14
N GLY A 73 -23.74 -22.16 -17.55
CA GLY A 73 -23.82 -21.19 -16.45
C GLY A 73 -22.48 -20.51 -16.13
N GLY A 74 -21.45 -20.75 -16.94
CA GLY A 74 -20.13 -20.18 -16.77
C GLY A 74 -20.12 -18.67 -16.95
N LEU A 75 -19.47 -17.97 -16.02
CA LEU A 75 -19.06 -16.59 -16.20
C LEU A 75 -18.36 -16.47 -17.56
N SER A 76 -18.87 -15.64 -18.48
CA SER A 76 -18.25 -15.44 -19.81
C SER A 76 -16.73 -15.29 -19.66
N GLY A 77 -15.92 -15.93 -20.50
CA GLY A 77 -14.45 -15.85 -20.42
C GLY A 77 -13.95 -14.40 -20.35
N ALA A 78 -14.65 -13.47 -20.99
CA ALA A 78 -14.40 -12.03 -20.88
C ALA A 78 -14.58 -11.48 -19.45
N LEU A 79 -15.62 -11.92 -18.73
CA LEU A 79 -15.91 -11.51 -17.36
C LEU A 79 -14.94 -12.15 -16.34
N GLN A 80 -14.42 -13.34 -16.62
CA GLN A 80 -13.33 -13.95 -15.83
C GLN A 80 -12.00 -13.19 -16.01
N ILE A 81 -11.67 -12.78 -17.24
CA ILE A 81 -10.49 -11.95 -17.53
C ILE A 81 -10.59 -10.60 -16.81
N VAL A 82 -11.76 -9.96 -16.84
CA VAL A 82 -12.00 -8.71 -16.10
C VAL A 82 -11.79 -8.90 -14.59
N LEU A 83 -12.25 -10.02 -14.03
CA LEU A 83 -12.06 -10.32 -12.61
C LEU A 83 -10.57 -10.51 -12.26
N VAL A 84 -9.81 -11.24 -13.07
CA VAL A 84 -8.37 -11.45 -12.88
C VAL A 84 -7.61 -10.13 -12.96
N LEU A 85 -7.88 -9.30 -13.97
CA LEU A 85 -7.26 -7.98 -14.11
C LEU A 85 -7.58 -7.07 -12.91
N THR A 86 -8.80 -7.14 -12.38
CA THR A 86 -9.20 -6.38 -11.19
C THR A 86 -8.39 -6.81 -9.96
N VAL A 87 -8.20 -8.11 -9.76
CA VAL A 87 -7.40 -8.64 -8.63
C VAL A 87 -5.93 -8.21 -8.76
N ILE A 88 -5.35 -8.30 -9.96
CA ILE A 88 -3.96 -7.89 -10.21
C ILE A 88 -3.77 -6.39 -9.97
N ALA A 89 -4.70 -5.55 -10.41
CA ALA A 89 -4.64 -4.10 -10.20
C ALA A 89 -4.72 -3.70 -8.72
N LEU A 90 -5.45 -4.47 -7.89
CA LEU A 90 -5.65 -4.17 -6.47
C LEU A 90 -4.57 -4.78 -5.57
N CYS A 91 -3.91 -5.85 -6.03
CA CYS A 91 -2.81 -6.54 -5.36
C CYS A 91 -1.70 -5.61 -4.77
N PRO A 92 -1.11 -4.67 -5.54
CA PRO A 92 -0.03 -3.83 -5.01
C PRO A 92 -0.48 -2.96 -3.84
N SER A 93 -1.72 -2.46 -3.87
CA SER A 93 -2.25 -1.62 -2.79
C SER A 93 -2.47 -2.42 -1.51
N ILE A 94 -2.98 -3.66 -1.61
CA ILE A 94 -3.14 -4.55 -0.47
C ILE A 94 -1.78 -4.89 0.14
N LEU A 95 -0.80 -5.28 -0.67
CA LEU A 95 0.55 -5.62 -0.18
C LEU A 95 1.17 -4.47 0.60
N ILE A 96 1.01 -3.26 0.11
CA ILE A 96 1.51 -2.07 0.79
C ILE A 96 0.80 -1.83 2.13
N MET A 97 -0.53 -2.03 2.21
CA MET A 97 -1.28 -1.83 3.45
C MET A 97 -1.04 -2.89 4.51
N LEU A 98 -0.75 -4.14 4.11
CA LEU A 98 -0.51 -5.26 5.03
C LEU A 98 0.94 -5.30 5.55
N THR A 99 1.78 -4.36 5.14
CA THR A 99 3.20 -4.31 5.51
C THR A 99 3.53 -3.08 6.34
N SER A 100 4.81 -2.93 6.72
CA SER A 100 5.32 -1.77 7.46
C SER A 100 5.26 -0.46 6.68
N PHE A 101 4.96 -0.49 5.38
CA PHE A 101 5.02 0.68 4.50
C PHE A 101 4.16 1.84 5.00
N THR A 102 2.94 1.56 5.46
CA THR A 102 1.97 2.60 5.88
C THR A 102 2.57 3.53 6.94
N ARG A 103 3.21 2.99 7.98
CA ARG A 103 3.84 3.80 9.04
C ARG A 103 5.01 4.61 8.49
N ILE A 104 5.83 4.01 7.64
CA ILE A 104 7.04 4.62 7.08
C ILE A 104 6.70 5.82 6.22
N ILE A 105 5.80 5.66 5.25
CA ILE A 105 5.47 6.74 4.32
C ILE A 105 4.83 7.93 5.05
N ILE A 106 3.99 7.67 6.07
CA ILE A 106 3.33 8.71 6.85
C ILE A 106 4.36 9.49 7.66
N VAL A 107 5.27 8.82 8.38
CA VAL A 107 6.31 9.49 9.18
C VAL A 107 7.23 10.32 8.29
N LEU A 108 7.65 9.80 7.14
CA LEU A 108 8.46 10.55 6.16
C LEU A 108 7.70 11.76 5.60
N HIS A 109 6.40 11.61 5.35
CA HIS A 109 5.55 12.73 4.91
C HIS A 109 5.42 13.81 6.00
N PHE A 110 5.21 13.42 7.26
CA PHE A 110 5.21 14.35 8.40
C PHE A 110 6.55 15.07 8.53
N THR A 111 7.67 14.38 8.33
CA THR A 111 9.01 14.99 8.36
C THR A 111 9.15 16.08 7.30
N ARG A 112 8.75 15.80 6.05
CA ARG A 112 8.76 16.79 4.96
C ARG A 112 7.88 18.00 5.31
N ALA A 113 6.69 17.74 5.83
CA ALA A 113 5.75 18.79 6.18
C ALA A 113 6.22 19.64 7.39
N ALA A 114 6.90 19.03 8.37
CA ALA A 114 7.45 19.73 9.53
C ALA A 114 8.57 20.71 9.17
N LEU A 115 9.43 20.32 8.21
CA LEU A 115 10.48 21.17 7.64
C LEU A 115 9.92 22.32 6.78
N ASN A 116 8.64 22.25 6.39
CA ASN A 116 7.94 23.24 5.56
C ASN A 116 8.65 23.56 4.22
N THR A 117 9.31 22.56 3.64
CA THR A 117 9.96 22.69 2.33
C THR A 117 8.93 22.49 1.23
N GLN A 118 8.93 23.38 0.23
CA GLN A 118 7.85 23.45 -0.77
C GLN A 118 7.80 22.23 -1.70
N THR A 119 8.93 21.58 -1.98
CA THR A 119 8.99 20.44 -2.93
C THR A 119 10.08 19.41 -2.67
N ALA A 120 11.01 19.67 -1.74
CA ALA A 120 12.09 18.75 -1.41
C ALA A 120 11.84 18.02 -0.09
N PRO A 121 12.02 16.69 0.02
CA PRO A 121 12.23 15.73 -1.05
C PRO A 121 10.96 15.45 -1.89
N PRO A 122 11.08 15.08 -3.18
CA PRO A 122 9.93 14.69 -4.00
C PRO A 122 9.18 13.48 -3.43
N ASN A 123 7.86 13.42 -3.64
CA ASN A 123 7.03 12.29 -3.19
C ASN A 123 7.54 10.94 -3.72
N GLN A 124 8.06 10.90 -4.95
CA GLN A 124 8.65 9.70 -5.53
C GLN A 124 9.86 9.19 -4.74
N VAL A 125 10.70 10.09 -4.23
CA VAL A 125 11.86 9.73 -3.40
C VAL A 125 11.41 9.19 -2.06
N LEU A 126 10.40 9.80 -1.43
CA LEU A 126 9.84 9.32 -0.17
C LEU A 126 9.21 7.93 -0.31
N VAL A 127 8.46 7.71 -1.38
CA VAL A 127 7.87 6.39 -1.68
C VAL A 127 8.96 5.35 -1.95
N GLY A 128 9.99 5.69 -2.75
CA GLY A 128 11.11 4.80 -2.99
C GLY A 128 11.86 4.41 -1.72
N LEU A 129 12.17 5.40 -0.86
CA LEU A 129 12.79 5.16 0.44
C LEU A 129 11.92 4.27 1.34
N ALA A 130 10.61 4.56 1.40
CA ALA A 130 9.67 3.76 2.19
C ALA A 130 9.61 2.30 1.71
N LEU A 131 9.67 2.08 0.39
CA LEU A 131 9.65 0.75 -0.21
C LEU A 131 10.93 -0.04 0.13
N PHE A 132 12.11 0.57 -0.02
CA PHE A 132 13.37 -0.08 0.35
C PHE A 132 13.45 -0.40 1.86
N LEU A 133 13.01 0.52 2.73
CA LEU A 133 12.95 0.26 4.16
C LEU A 133 11.93 -0.84 4.50
N THR A 134 10.82 -0.91 3.78
CA THR A 134 9.83 -1.99 3.94
C THR A 134 10.45 -3.34 3.57
N PHE A 135 11.16 -3.45 2.45
CA PHE A 135 11.86 -4.68 2.09
C PHE A 135 12.90 -5.10 3.14
N PHE A 136 13.63 -4.13 3.70
CA PHE A 136 14.60 -4.40 4.75
C PHE A 136 13.94 -4.95 6.02
N ILE A 137 12.87 -4.31 6.50
CA ILE A 137 12.14 -4.72 7.72
C ILE A 137 11.40 -6.05 7.50
N MET A 138 10.86 -6.28 6.30
CA MET A 138 10.07 -7.47 5.97
C MET A 138 10.87 -8.65 5.46
N SER A 139 12.19 -8.51 5.29
CA SER A 139 13.06 -9.61 4.88
C SER A 139 12.80 -10.94 5.63
N PRO A 140 12.67 -11.00 6.98
CA PRO A 140 12.38 -12.25 7.67
C PRO A 140 11.01 -12.84 7.33
N VAL A 141 9.99 -12.00 7.14
CA VAL A 141 8.63 -12.45 6.78
C VAL A 141 8.61 -13.00 5.36
N PHE A 142 9.26 -12.32 4.41
CA PHE A 142 9.36 -12.81 3.03
C PHE A 142 10.13 -14.13 2.93
N ASN A 143 11.20 -14.28 3.72
CA ASN A 143 11.92 -15.54 3.79
C ASN A 143 11.05 -16.69 4.32
N GLN A 144 10.27 -16.47 5.40
CA GLN A 144 9.35 -17.48 5.91
C GLN A 144 8.25 -17.86 4.90
N VAL A 145 7.66 -16.87 4.22
CA VAL A 145 6.68 -17.14 3.15
C VAL A 145 7.31 -17.96 2.03
N TYR A 146 8.56 -17.65 1.66
CA TYR A 146 9.26 -18.38 0.61
C TYR A 146 9.55 -19.83 1.00
N THR A 147 10.05 -20.07 2.22
CA THR A 147 10.38 -21.42 2.70
C THR A 147 9.14 -22.27 2.97
N ASP A 148 8.09 -21.68 3.51
CA ASP A 148 6.95 -22.43 4.06
C ASP A 148 5.81 -22.58 3.04
N ALA A 149 5.70 -21.68 2.06
CA ALA A 149 4.65 -21.72 1.05
C ALA A 149 5.19 -21.92 -0.37
N ILE A 150 6.14 -21.10 -0.82
CA ILE A 150 6.55 -21.08 -2.24
C ILE A 150 7.39 -22.30 -2.61
N LYS A 151 8.40 -22.64 -1.79
CA LYS A 151 9.27 -23.80 -2.02
C LYS A 151 8.49 -25.13 -2.06
N PRO A 152 7.69 -25.51 -1.05
CA PRO A 152 6.94 -26.76 -1.08
C PRO A 152 5.83 -26.79 -2.15
N LEU A 153 5.29 -25.64 -2.56
CA LEU A 153 4.35 -25.58 -3.68
C LEU A 153 5.03 -25.91 -5.01
N ASN A 154 6.24 -25.36 -5.25
CA ASN A 154 7.02 -25.65 -6.46
C ASN A 154 7.53 -27.09 -6.48
N GLU A 155 7.82 -27.67 -5.31
CA GLU A 155 8.22 -29.07 -5.14
C GLU A 155 7.02 -30.04 -5.20
N GLY A 156 5.79 -29.53 -5.35
CA GLY A 156 4.56 -30.32 -5.44
C GLY A 156 4.19 -31.06 -4.15
N THR A 157 4.77 -30.67 -3.02
CA THR A 157 4.62 -31.36 -1.73
C THR A 157 3.35 -30.95 -0.99
N ILE A 158 2.81 -29.77 -1.29
CA ILE A 158 1.59 -29.22 -0.68
C ILE A 158 0.61 -28.76 -1.75
N THR A 159 -0.68 -28.76 -1.41
CA THR A 159 -1.73 -28.21 -2.27
C THR A 159 -1.71 -26.68 -2.28
N GLN A 160 -2.31 -26.05 -3.30
CA GLN A 160 -2.41 -24.58 -3.38
C GLN A 160 -3.16 -23.97 -2.18
N GLU A 161 -4.13 -24.69 -1.62
CA GLU A 161 -4.87 -24.25 -0.42
C GLU A 161 -4.00 -24.28 0.84
N GLU A 162 -3.18 -25.31 1.00
CA GLU A 162 -2.22 -25.41 2.11
C GLU A 162 -1.11 -24.36 1.99
N ALA A 163 -0.60 -24.13 0.78
CA ALA A 163 0.38 -23.07 0.52
C ALA A 163 -0.17 -21.69 0.89
N TYR A 164 -1.45 -21.42 0.60
CA TYR A 164 -2.12 -20.19 0.99
C TYR A 164 -2.21 -20.04 2.52
N LYS A 165 -2.62 -21.10 3.23
CA LYS A 165 -2.69 -21.09 4.71
C LYS A 165 -1.31 -20.92 5.34
N ALA A 166 -0.30 -21.62 4.83
CA ALA A 166 1.08 -21.51 5.30
C ALA A 166 1.66 -20.11 5.04
N GLY A 167 1.41 -19.52 3.87
CA GLY A 167 1.91 -18.20 3.50
C GLY A 167 1.27 -17.04 4.29
N ILE A 168 0.03 -17.19 4.73
CA ILE A 168 -0.63 -16.17 5.56
C ILE A 168 -0.12 -16.17 7.01
N LYS A 169 0.28 -17.33 7.53
CA LYS A 169 0.72 -17.48 8.91
C LYS A 169 1.82 -16.49 9.34
N PRO A 170 2.95 -16.33 8.61
CA PRO A 170 3.99 -15.37 9.01
C PRO A 170 3.53 -13.91 8.91
N LEU A 171 2.71 -13.56 7.90
CA LEU A 171 2.10 -12.22 7.78
C LEU A 171 1.19 -11.92 8.98
N ARG A 172 0.40 -12.91 9.39
CA ARG A 172 -0.49 -12.82 10.55
C ARG A 172 0.30 -12.59 11.82
N THR A 173 1.35 -13.38 12.07
CA THR A 173 2.23 -13.22 13.23
C THR A 173 2.86 -11.82 13.25
N PHE A 174 3.34 -11.34 12.10
CA PHE A 174 3.85 -9.97 11.99
C PHE A 174 2.81 -8.93 12.39
N MET A 175 1.59 -9.01 11.85
CA MET A 175 0.52 -8.05 12.18
C MET A 175 0.16 -8.09 13.67
N LEU A 176 0.01 -9.28 14.25
CA LEU A 176 -0.34 -9.44 15.67
C LEU A 176 0.70 -8.83 16.61
N ASN A 177 1.98 -8.89 16.25
CA ASN A 177 3.05 -8.27 17.04
C ASN A 177 3.02 -6.72 17.00
N GLN A 178 2.41 -6.14 15.97
CA GLN A 178 2.37 -4.68 15.77
C GLN A 178 1.02 -4.06 16.19
N VAL A 179 -0.05 -4.84 16.26
CA VAL A 179 -1.37 -4.38 16.68
C VAL A 179 -1.39 -4.16 18.19
N LYS A 180 -1.88 -2.99 18.64
CA LYS A 180 -2.17 -2.74 20.06
C LYS A 180 -3.43 -3.49 20.48
N ASP A 181 -3.40 -4.11 21.65
CA ASP A 181 -4.55 -4.87 22.19
C ASP A 181 -5.84 -4.00 22.20
N LYS A 182 -5.73 -2.73 22.58
CA LYS A 182 -6.87 -1.78 22.55
C LYS A 182 -7.51 -1.60 21.17
N ASP A 183 -6.70 -1.51 20.11
CA ASP A 183 -7.22 -1.31 18.75
C ASP A 183 -7.83 -2.61 18.21
N LEU A 184 -7.29 -3.76 18.63
CA LEU A 184 -7.83 -5.07 18.34
C LEU A 184 -9.18 -5.32 19.03
N ASP A 185 -9.28 -5.03 20.33
CA ASP A 185 -10.51 -5.17 21.13
C ASP A 185 -11.63 -4.27 20.58
N ALA A 186 -11.27 -3.06 20.14
CA ALA A 186 -12.22 -2.14 19.52
C ALA A 186 -12.82 -2.75 18.24
N MET A 187 -12.01 -3.35 17.36
CA MET A 187 -12.53 -3.97 16.14
C MET A 187 -13.26 -5.29 16.42
N ALA A 188 -12.80 -6.06 17.41
CA ALA A 188 -13.47 -7.29 17.85
C ALA A 188 -14.87 -7.02 18.40
N SER A 189 -15.02 -6.00 19.25
CA SER A 189 -16.32 -5.57 19.79
C SER A 189 -17.27 -5.07 18.70
N ILE A 190 -16.76 -4.35 17.69
CA ILE A 190 -17.55 -3.92 16.52
C ILE A 190 -18.01 -5.14 15.69
N ALA A 191 -17.17 -6.17 15.59
CA ALA A 191 -17.49 -7.41 14.89
C ALA A 191 -18.43 -8.33 15.71
N GLY A 192 -18.74 -8.01 16.96
CA GLY A 192 -19.55 -8.83 17.86
C GLY A 192 -18.83 -10.11 18.32
N ILE A 193 -17.50 -10.08 18.39
CA ILE A 193 -16.66 -11.19 18.85
C ILE A 193 -16.18 -10.87 20.26
N ASP A 194 -16.95 -11.30 21.27
CA ASP A 194 -16.74 -10.90 22.66
C ASP A 194 -15.72 -11.76 23.43
N ASN A 195 -15.21 -12.85 22.83
CA ASN A 195 -14.31 -13.77 23.52
C ASN A 195 -13.29 -14.39 22.56
N ILE A 196 -12.10 -13.80 22.51
CA ILE A 196 -10.95 -14.33 21.79
C ILE A 196 -10.08 -15.07 22.80
N SER A 197 -10.18 -16.41 22.83
CA SER A 197 -9.40 -17.25 23.76
C SER A 197 -7.90 -17.30 23.42
N SER A 198 -7.53 -17.03 22.15
CA SER A 198 -6.14 -17.05 21.67
C SER A 198 -5.92 -16.00 20.56
N LYS A 199 -4.78 -15.29 20.61
CA LYS A 199 -4.38 -14.31 19.58
C LYS A 199 -4.28 -14.94 18.17
N ASP A 200 -4.11 -16.25 18.07
CA ASP A 200 -4.02 -16.96 16.80
C ASP A 200 -5.36 -17.26 16.12
N ASP A 201 -6.49 -17.16 16.83
CA ASP A 201 -7.82 -17.47 16.27
C ASP A 201 -8.58 -16.24 15.72
N ILE A 202 -8.02 -15.05 15.88
CA ILE A 202 -8.66 -13.80 15.42
C ILE A 202 -8.85 -13.83 13.90
N PRO A 203 -10.05 -13.62 13.33
CA PRO A 203 -10.22 -13.62 11.88
C PRO A 203 -9.46 -12.46 11.21
N LEU A 204 -8.91 -12.70 10.00
CA LEU A 204 -8.20 -11.67 9.23
C LEU A 204 -9.06 -10.44 8.95
N THR A 205 -10.38 -10.62 8.83
CA THR A 205 -11.36 -9.54 8.66
C THR A 205 -11.35 -8.53 9.80
N VAL A 206 -10.94 -8.93 11.01
CA VAL A 206 -10.77 -8.05 12.17
C VAL A 206 -9.32 -7.61 12.31
N LEU A 207 -8.37 -8.53 12.09
CA LEU A 207 -6.93 -8.25 12.26
C LEU A 207 -6.42 -7.16 11.31
N ILE A 208 -6.77 -7.23 10.02
CA ILE A 208 -6.29 -6.28 8.99
C ILE A 208 -6.70 -4.83 9.31
N PRO A 209 -7.99 -4.51 9.53
CA PRO A 209 -8.37 -3.13 9.88
C PRO A 209 -7.81 -2.68 11.23
N SER A 210 -7.67 -3.59 12.21
CA SER A 210 -7.03 -3.28 13.49
C SER A 210 -5.56 -2.91 13.32
N PHE A 211 -4.84 -3.66 12.49
CA PHE A 211 -3.44 -3.40 12.16
C PHE A 211 -3.27 -2.04 11.50
N ILE A 212 -4.05 -1.76 10.44
CA ILE A 212 -3.98 -0.46 9.74
C ILE A 212 -4.25 0.69 10.72
N LEU A 213 -5.25 0.56 11.60
CA LEU A 213 -5.56 1.58 12.60
C LEU A 213 -4.41 1.78 13.60
N SER A 214 -3.81 0.69 14.10
CA SER A 214 -2.66 0.74 15.01
C SER A 214 -1.45 1.41 14.35
N GLU A 215 -1.13 1.02 13.11
CA GLU A 215 -0.05 1.62 12.32
C GLU A 215 -0.26 3.12 12.09
N LEU A 216 -1.47 3.51 11.69
CA LEU A 216 -1.83 4.92 11.51
C LEU A 216 -1.67 5.69 12.82
N ARG A 217 -2.20 5.17 13.93
CA ARG A 217 -2.09 5.82 15.24
C ARG A 217 -0.62 6.04 15.63
N ILE A 218 0.22 5.01 15.50
CA ILE A 218 1.66 5.10 15.83
C ILE A 218 2.36 6.10 14.89
N ALA A 219 2.08 6.04 13.59
CA ALA A 219 2.69 6.93 12.62
C ALA A 219 2.36 8.41 12.86
N PHE A 220 1.12 8.70 13.22
CA PHE A 220 0.69 10.06 13.59
C PHE A 220 1.33 10.52 14.90
N TRP A 221 1.47 9.64 15.90
CA TRP A 221 2.18 9.98 17.14
C TRP A 221 3.65 10.32 16.89
N ILE A 222 4.35 9.51 16.07
CA ILE A 222 5.74 9.80 15.68
C ILE A 222 5.80 11.10 14.88
N GLY A 223 4.89 11.28 13.91
CA GLY A 223 4.79 12.52 13.13
C GLY A 223 4.59 13.76 13.99
N PHE A 224 3.73 13.67 15.00
CA PHE A 224 3.53 14.74 15.98
C PHE A 224 4.79 15.05 16.77
N LEU A 225 5.51 14.03 17.27
CA LEU A 225 6.77 14.23 17.99
C LEU A 225 7.84 14.92 17.12
N ILE A 226 7.90 14.59 15.83
CA ILE A 226 8.81 15.25 14.87
C ILE A 226 8.44 16.72 14.71
N TYR A 227 7.15 17.08 14.75
CA TYR A 227 6.68 18.46 14.60
C TYR A 227 7.04 19.39 15.76
N ILE A 228 7.11 18.88 17.00
CA ILE A 228 7.34 19.69 18.21
C ILE A 228 8.55 20.64 18.11
N PRO A 229 9.78 20.18 17.83
CA PRO A 229 10.94 21.07 17.79
C PRO A 229 10.81 22.15 16.71
N PHE A 230 10.21 21.84 15.56
CA PHE A 230 10.06 22.81 14.47
C PHE A 230 8.98 23.85 14.75
N ILE A 231 7.90 23.48 15.45
CA ILE A 231 6.88 24.43 15.90
C ILE A 231 7.48 25.44 16.87
N VAL A 232 8.37 24.99 17.77
CA VAL A 232 9.05 25.91 18.70
C VAL A 232 9.89 26.94 17.94
N ILE A 233 10.62 26.52 16.90
CA ILE A 233 11.39 27.44 16.05
C ILE A 233 10.46 28.45 15.35
N ASP A 234 9.33 28.01 14.80
CA ASP A 234 8.35 28.91 14.17
C ASP A 234 7.80 29.94 15.15
N MET A 235 7.44 29.51 16.36
CA MET A 235 6.90 30.39 17.41
C MET A 235 7.92 31.44 17.85
N VAL A 236 9.19 31.03 18.04
CA VAL A 236 10.27 31.94 18.41
C VAL A 236 10.53 32.95 17.28
N VAL A 237 10.71 32.49 16.04
CA VAL A 237 10.96 33.39 14.90
C VAL A 237 9.79 34.37 14.68
N ALA A 238 8.54 33.90 14.77
CA ALA A 238 7.38 34.76 14.67
C ALA A 238 7.35 35.86 15.75
N SER A 239 7.61 35.51 17.01
CA SER A 239 7.66 36.49 18.10
C SER A 239 8.77 37.53 17.91
N THR A 240 9.92 37.12 17.38
CA THR A 240 11.04 38.04 17.09
C THR A 240 10.73 38.97 15.91
N LEU A 241 10.12 38.48 14.83
CA LEU A 241 9.73 39.29 13.67
C LEU A 241 8.63 40.29 14.03
N MET A 242 7.66 39.86 14.83
CA MET A 242 6.61 40.73 15.34
C MET A 242 7.18 41.85 16.21
N SER A 243 8.22 41.54 17.01
CA SER A 243 8.94 42.53 17.82
C SER A 243 9.75 43.52 16.98
N MET A 244 10.22 43.13 15.80
CA MET A 244 10.87 44.02 14.83
C MET A 244 9.87 44.87 14.01
N GLY A 245 8.57 44.66 14.16
CA GLY A 245 7.52 45.37 13.40
C GLY A 245 7.28 44.84 11.98
N MET A 246 7.89 43.71 11.60
CA MET A 246 7.71 43.11 10.27
C MET A 246 6.48 42.19 10.25
N MET A 247 5.29 42.77 10.12
CA MET A 247 4.01 42.02 10.08
C MET A 247 3.68 41.40 8.71
N MET A 248 4.29 41.91 7.62
CA MET A 248 3.98 41.51 6.23
C MET A 248 4.76 40.29 5.73
N LEU A 249 5.86 39.91 6.39
CA LEU A 249 6.65 38.74 6.00
C LEU A 249 6.11 37.49 6.72
N PRO A 250 5.74 36.42 5.99
CA PRO A 250 5.33 35.17 6.62
C PRO A 250 6.47 34.62 7.49
N PRO A 251 6.27 34.46 8.82
CA PRO A 251 7.33 33.99 9.71
C PRO A 251 7.94 32.64 9.31
N THR A 252 7.12 31.80 8.67
CA THR A 252 7.50 30.46 8.18
C THR A 252 8.58 30.47 7.10
N THR A 253 8.70 31.55 6.33
CA THR A 253 9.73 31.68 5.29
C THR A 253 11.09 31.99 5.92
N ILE A 254 11.09 32.76 7.01
CA ILE A 254 12.31 33.12 7.74
C ILE A 254 12.78 32.00 8.65
N SER A 255 11.87 31.20 9.22
CA SER A 255 12.21 30.06 10.07
C SER A 255 12.77 28.86 9.30
N LEU A 256 12.43 28.71 8.01
CA LEU A 256 12.86 27.60 7.15
C LEU A 256 14.37 27.33 7.18
N PRO A 257 15.27 28.30 6.93
CA PRO A 257 16.71 28.04 6.97
C PRO A 257 17.20 27.56 8.34
N PHE A 258 16.63 28.07 9.44
CA PHE A 258 16.96 27.62 10.79
C PHE A 258 16.51 26.17 11.05
N LYS A 259 15.31 25.81 10.57
CA LYS A 259 14.82 24.42 10.65
C LYS A 259 15.73 23.45 9.90
N ILE A 260 16.10 23.79 8.67
CA ILE A 260 16.99 22.95 7.85
C ILE A 260 18.36 22.82 8.52
N LEU A 261 18.92 23.92 9.02
CA LEU A 261 20.21 23.89 9.73
C LEU A 261 20.16 22.97 10.94
N LEU A 262 19.16 23.11 11.81
CA LEU A 262 19.00 22.25 12.98
C LEU A 262 18.83 20.78 12.58
N PHE A 263 18.04 20.52 11.54
CA PHE A 263 17.79 19.16 11.06
C PHE A 263 19.06 18.50 10.50
N VAL A 264 19.90 19.24 9.77
CA VAL A 264 21.17 18.72 9.25
C VAL A 264 22.19 18.54 10.37
N LEU A 265 22.29 19.48 11.32
CA LEU A 265 23.21 19.39 12.46
C LEU A 265 22.89 18.23 13.39
N ALA A 266 21.61 17.88 13.53
CA ALA A 266 21.15 16.75 14.33
C ALA A 266 21.17 15.40 13.58
N ASP A 267 21.64 15.38 12.33
CA ASP A 267 21.55 14.21 11.44
C ASP A 267 20.11 13.63 11.39
N GLY A 268 19.14 14.51 11.13
CA GLY A 268 17.73 14.23 11.33
C GLY A 268 17.17 13.07 10.49
N TRP A 269 17.66 12.88 9.26
CA TRP A 269 17.25 11.73 8.43
C TRP A 269 17.68 10.40 9.07
N ASN A 270 18.91 10.31 9.54
CA ASN A 270 19.41 9.12 10.24
C ASN A 270 18.61 8.87 11.52
N LEU A 271 18.40 9.92 12.33
CA LEU A 271 17.63 9.81 13.57
C LEU A 271 16.21 9.28 13.30
N ILE A 272 15.51 9.82 12.30
CA ILE A 272 14.14 9.41 11.99
C ILE A 272 14.10 7.98 11.47
N ILE A 273 14.97 7.62 10.51
CA ILE A 273 14.99 6.29 9.90
C ILE A 273 15.36 5.22 10.94
N VAL A 274 16.40 5.45 11.74
CA VAL A 274 16.85 4.49 12.76
C VAL A 274 15.80 4.28 13.84
N ASN A 275 15.19 5.35 14.37
CA ASN A 275 14.15 5.21 15.39
C ASN A 275 12.88 4.55 14.83
N LEU A 276 12.55 4.83 13.57
CA LEU A 276 11.44 4.16 12.90
C LEU A 276 11.70 2.65 12.78
N MET A 277 12.90 2.23 12.36
CA MET A 277 13.25 0.80 12.25
C MET A 277 13.21 0.11 13.62
N LYS A 278 13.69 0.77 14.67
CA LYS A 278 13.62 0.24 16.05
C LYS A 278 12.18 -0.03 16.51
N THR A 279 11.20 0.73 16.01
CA THR A 279 9.78 0.56 16.36
C THR A 279 9.17 -0.74 15.78
N PHE A 280 9.85 -1.41 14.84
CA PHE A 280 9.38 -2.69 14.29
C PHE A 280 10.12 -3.91 14.84
N VAL A 281 11.36 -3.71 15.29
CA VAL A 281 12.24 -4.79 15.78
C VAL A 281 12.12 -5.02 17.29
N THR A 282 11.59 -4.03 18.02
CA THR A 282 11.32 -4.10 19.47
C THR A 282 9.90 -4.56 19.72
#